data_AF-A0A6A4LLK3-F1
#
_entry.id   AF-A0A6A4LLK3-F1
#
_cell.length_a   1.000
_cell.length_b   1.000
_cell.length_c   1.000
_cell.angle_alpha   90.00
_cell.angle_beta   90.00
_cell.angle_gamma   90.00
#
_symmetry.space_group_name_H-M   'P 1'
#
loop_
_entity.id
_entity.type
_entity.pdbx_description
1 polymer ?
#
loop_
_entity_poly.entity_id
_entity_poly.type
_entity_poly.pdbx_seq_one_letter_code
_entity_poly.pdbx_strand_id
1 'polypeptide(L)' 'MADLDRSSKIHLWTLEDSQDPELQFSEDEETLIIRMFNLVGERWSLIAGRIPGRTAEEIKKYWNSRYSTSE' A
#
# COMPACT_ATOMS: atom_id res chain seq x y z
N MET A 1 -0.10 48.17 1.26
CA MET A 1 -0.48 47.24 0.18
C MET A 1 0.81 46.58 -0.28
N ALA A 2 1.04 45.36 0.17
CA ALA A 2 2.17 44.56 -0.28
C ALA A 2 1.56 43.25 -0.79
N ASP A 3 1.76 43.01 -2.08
CA ASP A 3 1.36 41.81 -2.81
C ASP A 3 1.73 40.55 -2.02
N LEU A 4 0.68 39.79 -1.65
CA LEU A 4 0.87 38.45 -1.15
C LEU A 4 1.16 37.57 -2.37
N ASP A 5 2.46 37.48 -2.67
CA ASP A 5 3.04 36.65 -3.72
C ASP A 5 2.54 35.20 -3.59
N ARG A 6 2.23 34.62 -4.74
CA ARG A 6 1.68 33.27 -4.93
C ARG A 6 2.77 32.21 -4.70
N SER A 7 3.48 32.27 -3.57
CA SER A 7 4.66 31.43 -3.32
C SER A 7 4.95 31.22 -1.83
N SER A 8 3.97 30.70 -1.09
CA SER A 8 4.24 30.00 0.18
C SER A 8 3.57 28.62 0.25
N LYS A 9 3.15 28.11 -0.91
CA LYS A 9 2.72 26.70 -1.07
C LYS A 9 3.90 25.72 -1.21
N ILE A 10 5.13 26.18 -0.96
CA ILE A 10 6.36 25.38 -1.14
C ILE A 10 7.22 25.23 0.12
N HIS A 11 6.75 25.63 1.32
CA HIS A 11 7.57 25.48 2.53
C HIS A 11 6.81 25.24 3.85
N LEU A 12 5.72 24.49 3.80
CA LEU A 12 5.21 23.82 5.00
C LEU A 12 4.70 22.42 4.67
N TRP A 13 5.56 21.65 3.99
CA TRP A 13 5.51 20.18 3.99
C TRP A 13 6.74 19.70 4.76
N THR A 14 6.75 19.97 6.05
CA THR A 14 7.66 19.30 6.97
C THR A 14 6.83 18.81 8.12
N LEU A 15 6.73 17.47 8.20
CA LEU A 15 6.42 16.71 9.41
C LEU A 15 4.95 16.53 9.78
N GLU A 16 4.14 16.05 8.84
CA GLU A 16 3.09 15.10 9.19
C GLU A 16 3.10 14.01 8.11
N ASP A 17 3.79 12.92 8.46
CA ASP A 17 3.53 11.56 8.00
C ASP A 17 3.09 11.45 6.53
N SER A 18 4.06 11.63 5.63
CA SER A 18 3.95 11.15 4.25
C SER A 18 4.03 9.63 4.23
N GLN A 19 3.13 8.95 4.94
CA GLN A 19 2.67 7.65 4.52
C GLN A 19 1.82 7.91 3.28
N ASP A 20 2.41 7.70 2.09
CA ASP A 20 1.60 6.96 1.11
C ASP A 20 0.97 5.81 1.90
N PRO A 21 -0.35 5.55 1.82
CA PRO A 21 -0.93 4.42 2.53
C PRO A 21 -0.37 3.14 1.91
N GLU A 22 0.90 2.85 2.22
CA GLU A 22 1.50 1.55 2.20
C GLU A 22 0.49 0.71 2.95
N LEU A 23 -0.16 -0.16 2.20
CA LEU A 23 -1.20 -1.01 2.73
C LEU A 23 -0.58 -1.75 3.91
N GLN A 24 -0.89 -1.29 5.12
CA GLN A 24 -0.34 -1.88 6.33
C GLN A 24 -1.10 -3.17 6.54
N PHE A 25 -0.49 -4.28 6.14
CA PHE A 25 -0.95 -5.62 6.46
C PHE A 25 -0.31 -6.05 7.78
N SER A 26 -1.06 -6.73 8.64
CA SER A 26 -0.51 -7.37 9.83
C SER A 26 0.33 -8.59 9.43
N GLU A 27 1.30 -8.98 10.26
CA GLU A 27 2.18 -10.15 10.02
C GLU A 27 1.36 -11.42 9.73
N ASP A 28 0.21 -11.59 10.40
CA ASP A 28 -0.74 -12.68 10.15
C ASP A 28 -1.31 -12.62 8.73
N GLU A 29 -1.73 -11.44 8.29
CA GLU A 29 -2.26 -11.21 6.94
C GLU A 29 -1.17 -11.43 5.88
N GLU A 30 0.02 -10.88 6.10
CA GLU A 30 1.18 -11.04 5.21
C GLU A 30 1.55 -12.52 5.05
N THR A 31 1.62 -13.26 6.16
CA THR A 31 1.88 -14.70 6.16
C THR A 31 0.82 -15.47 5.36
N LEU A 32 -0.45 -15.07 5.49
CA LEU A 32 -1.56 -15.65 4.74
C LEU A 32 -1.44 -15.34 3.25
N ILE A 33 -1.11 -14.10 2.87
CA ILE A 33 -0.89 -13.69 1.48
C ILE A 33 0.23 -14.53 0.86
N ILE A 34 1.39 -14.62 1.51
CA ILE A 34 2.55 -15.37 1.02
C ILE A 34 2.22 -16.85 0.88
N ARG A 35 1.60 -17.46 1.91
CA ARG A 35 1.23 -18.88 1.89
C ARG A 35 0.23 -19.17 0.77
N MET A 36 -0.79 -18.34 0.62
CA MET A 36 -1.80 -18.54 -0.41
C MET A 36 -1.25 -18.29 -1.81
N PHE A 37 -0.43 -17.25 -2.00
CA PHE A 37 0.23 -16.99 -3.28
C PHE A 37 1.10 -18.18 -3.71
N ASN A 38 1.85 -18.78 -2.79
CA ASN A 38 2.62 -20.00 -3.07
C ASN A 38 1.74 -21.22 -3.43
N LEU A 39 0.49 -21.26 -2.98
CA LEU A 39 -0.45 -22.37 -3.24
C LEU A 39 -1.26 -22.18 -4.53
N VAL A 40 -1.71 -20.95 -4.82
CA VAL A 40 -2.67 -20.66 -5.91
C VAL A 40 -2.19 -19.63 -6.93
N GLY A 41 -1.02 -19.01 -6.72
CA GLY A 41 -0.45 -17.95 -7.56
C GLY A 41 -1.19 -16.62 -7.43
N GLU A 42 -1.25 -15.87 -8.53
CA GLU A 42 -1.91 -14.55 -8.64
C GLU A 42 -3.44 -14.58 -8.56
N ARG A 43 -4.04 -15.60 -7.94
CA ARG A 43 -5.49 -15.71 -7.76
C ARG A 43 -5.96 -14.85 -6.58
N TRP A 44 -5.80 -13.54 -6.71
CA TRP A 44 -6.06 -12.54 -5.66
C TRP A 44 -7.45 -12.65 -5.03
N SER A 45 -8.50 -12.90 -5.82
CA SER A 45 -9.86 -13.07 -5.30
C SER A 45 -9.99 -14.24 -4.33
N LEU A 46 -9.22 -15.31 -4.53
CA LEU A 46 -9.22 -16.48 -3.66
C LEU A 46 -8.44 -16.22 -2.36
N ILE A 47 -7.36 -15.43 -2.45
CA ILE A 47 -6.57 -14.98 -1.30
C ILE A 47 -7.38 -14.01 -0.44
N ALA A 48 -8.03 -13.01 -1.06
CA ALA A 48 -8.90 -12.05 -0.39
C ALA A 48 -10.05 -12.72 0.36
N GLY A 49 -10.61 -13.80 -0.19
CA GLY A 49 -11.64 -14.60 0.50
C GLY A 49 -11.19 -15.24 1.83
N ARG A 50 -9.89 -15.24 2.12
CA ARG A 50 -9.32 -15.74 3.39
C ARG A 50 -8.92 -14.63 4.36
N ILE A 51 -8.86 -13.39 3.91
CA ILE A 51 -8.45 -12.23 4.73
C ILE A 51 -9.63 -11.27 4.82
N PRO A 52 -10.50 -11.44 5.84
CA PRO A 52 -11.69 -10.61 5.97
C PRO A 52 -11.30 -9.14 6.14
N GLY A 53 -11.92 -8.25 5.37
CA GLY A 53 -11.61 -6.83 5.37
C GLY A 53 -10.52 -6.41 4.37
N ARG A 54 -9.95 -7.36 3.62
CA ARG A 54 -9.02 -7.07 2.52
C ARG A 54 -9.59 -7.46 1.18
N THR A 55 -9.38 -6.61 0.20
CA THR A 55 -9.79 -6.84 -1.18
C THR A 55 -8.64 -7.44 -2.00
N ALA A 56 -9.01 -8.11 -3.09
CA ALA A 56 -8.05 -8.65 -4.05
C ALA A 56 -7.14 -7.56 -4.63
N GLU A 57 -7.66 -6.34 -4.82
CA GLU A 57 -6.91 -5.20 -5.34
C GLU A 57 -5.84 -4.72 -4.35
N GLU A 58 -6.18 -4.62 -3.07
CA GLU A 58 -5.21 -4.27 -2.02
C GLU A 58 -4.09 -5.31 -1.93
N ILE A 59 -4.42 -6.60 -1.90
CA ILE A 59 -3.42 -7.67 -1.81
C ILE A 59 -2.50 -7.64 -3.04
N LYS A 60 -3.05 -7.43 -4.24
CA LYS A 60 -2.28 -7.26 -5.46
C LYS A 60 -1.34 -6.04 -5.36
N LYS A 61 -1.84 -4.90 -4.89
CA LYS A 61 -1.03 -3.67 -4.74
C LYS A 61 0.10 -3.88 -3.73
N TYR A 62 -0.17 -4.51 -2.59
CA TYR A 62 0.86 -4.91 -1.61
C TYR A 62 1.90 -5.82 -2.23
N TRP A 63 1.48 -6.87 -2.94
CA TRP A 63 2.41 -7.79 -3.57
C TRP A 63 3.31 -7.11 -4.61
N ASN A 64 2.73 -6.29 -5.50
CA ASN A 64 3.52 -5.54 -6.48
C ASN A 64 4.46 -4.55 -5.78
N SER A 65 4.00 -3.83 -4.75
CA SER A 65 4.85 -2.89 -4.02
C SER A 65 6.00 -3.57 -3.28
N ARG A 66 5.78 -4.78 -2.75
CA ARG A 66 6.75 -5.49 -1.91
C ARG A 66 7.72 -6.37 -2.71
N TYR A 67 7.26 -6.95 -3.81
CA TYR A 67 8.02 -7.93 -4.61
C TYR A 67 8.37 -7.44 -6.02
N SER A 68 7.80 -6.34 -6.53
CA SER A 68 8.15 -5.78 -7.85
C SER A 68 9.32 -4.78 -7.82
N THR A 69 9.77 -4.31 -6.65
CA THR A 69 10.84 -3.30 -6.52
C THR A 69 12.26 -3.87 -6.75
N SER A 70 12.42 -4.77 -7.69
CA SER A 70 13.75 -5.20 -8.15
C SER A 70 13.69 -5.62 -9.62
N GLU A 71 13.89 -4.64 -10.49
CA GLU A 71 14.84 -4.74 -11.61
C GLU A 71 15.47 -3.37 -11.88
#